data_AF-A0A8T4WUB4-F1
#
_entry.id   AF-A0A8T4WUB4-F1
#
_cell.length_a   1.000
_cell.length_b   1.000
_cell.length_c   1.000
_cell.angle_alpha   90.00
_cell.angle_beta   90.00
_cell.angle_gamma   90.00
#
_symmetry.space_group_name_H-M   'P 1'
#
loop_
_entity.id
_entity.type
_entity.pdbx_description
1 polymer ?
#
loop_
_entity_poly.entity_id
_entity_poly.type
_entity_poly.pdbx_seq_one_letter_code
_entity_poly.pdbx_strand_id
1 'polypeptide(L)'
;MVLDKIKEFFREPPEEKHELEKITIDELKERINTRRKKLKSEAKSEAKSLIKNIINSRDKIREITKDLENANPSEEVHPRIYKSGKEERRLFVKKIRRALNKINSIKTSNWKKINNFHQKLRKSINQLGKASSSHKARVSTLYSNQTQRLSSAFDKLQDYSKRLEEILNKNKSQIAKLDEIYSSLEERKELVNRLTALKKRVESLKNRLENEKESLEKARKSLESLKKSKQFNFFS
;
A
#
# COMPACT_ATOMS: atom_id res chain seq x y z
N MET A 1 -43.67 27.09 -24.82
CA MET A 1 -42.67 26.14 -25.35
C MET A 1 -41.22 26.60 -25.20
N VAL A 2 -40.80 27.80 -25.62
CA VAL A 2 -39.40 28.26 -25.45
C VAL A 2 -39.10 28.70 -24.00
N LEU A 3 -40.03 29.42 -23.37
CA LEU A 3 -39.91 29.85 -21.97
C LEU A 3 -39.89 28.69 -20.97
N ASP A 4 -40.56 27.59 -21.28
CA ASP A 4 -40.58 26.38 -20.43
C ASP A 4 -39.23 25.67 -20.44
N LYS A 5 -38.56 25.62 -21.60
CA LYS A 5 -37.20 25.06 -21.74
C LYS A 5 -36.15 25.90 -21.03
N ILE A 6 -36.31 27.22 -20.99
CA ILE A 6 -35.40 28.10 -20.24
C ILE A 6 -35.56 27.89 -18.73
N LYS A 7 -36.79 27.70 -18.25
CA LYS A 7 -37.05 27.38 -16.82
C LYS A 7 -36.47 26.03 -16.39
N GLU A 8 -36.44 25.03 -17.26
CA GLU A 8 -35.77 23.75 -16.98
C GLU A 8 -34.25 23.88 -16.88
N PHE A 9 -33.63 24.79 -17.65
CA PHE A 9 -32.19 24.98 -17.65
C PHE A 9 -31.65 25.62 -16.35
N PHE A 10 -32.51 26.34 -15.61
CA PHE A 10 -32.19 26.95 -14.31
C PHE A 10 -32.74 26.18 -13.11
N ARG A 11 -33.36 25.00 -13.32
CA ARG A 11 -33.67 24.10 -12.20
C ARG A 11 -32.36 23.46 -11.75
N GLU A 12 -31.89 23.87 -10.58
CA GLU A 12 -30.85 23.12 -9.88
C GLU A 12 -31.28 21.65 -9.82
N PRO A 13 -30.43 20.71 -10.25
CA PRO A 13 -30.74 19.30 -10.12
C PRO A 13 -31.05 19.02 -8.64
N PRO A 14 -32.17 18.35 -8.33
CA PRO A 14 -32.53 18.08 -6.95
C PRO A 14 -31.35 17.36 -6.29
N GLU A 15 -30.81 17.94 -5.22
CA GLU A 15 -29.72 17.34 -4.45
C GLU A 15 -30.07 15.87 -4.18
N GLU A 16 -29.25 14.94 -4.69
CA GLU A 16 -29.38 13.53 -4.39
C GLU A 16 -29.36 13.40 -2.86
N LYS A 17 -30.51 13.11 -2.26
CA LYS A 17 -30.63 12.81 -0.84
C LYS A 17 -29.89 11.50 -0.60
N HIS A 18 -28.59 11.57 -0.35
CA HIS A 18 -27.84 10.43 0.12
C HIS A 18 -28.43 9.99 1.45
N GLU A 19 -29.02 8.80 1.50
CA GLU A 19 -29.46 8.18 2.75
C GLU A 19 -28.23 8.03 3.65
N LEU A 20 -28.17 8.86 4.70
CA LEU A 20 -27.07 8.83 5.65
C LEU A 20 -27.17 7.56 6.48
N GLU A 21 -26.35 6.57 6.12
CA GLU A 21 -26.19 5.34 6.91
C GLU A 21 -25.56 5.68 8.28
N LYS A 22 -26.26 5.40 9.38
CA LYS A 22 -25.70 5.52 10.72
C LYS A 22 -24.76 4.34 10.97
N ILE A 23 -23.46 4.62 10.99
CA ILE A 23 -22.39 3.65 11.23
C ILE A 23 -21.61 4.02 12.49
N THR A 24 -21.27 3.01 13.28
CA THR A 24 -20.36 3.13 14.41
C THR A 24 -18.90 3.15 13.96
N ILE A 25 -18.01 3.72 14.78
CA ILE A 25 -16.57 3.74 14.51
C ILE A 25 -16.02 2.33 14.33
N ASP A 26 -16.50 1.37 15.13
CA ASP A 26 -16.03 -0.01 15.09
C ASP A 26 -16.49 -0.75 13.82
N GLU A 27 -17.72 -0.54 13.36
CA GLU A 27 -18.18 -1.05 12.06
C GLU A 27 -17.36 -0.46 10.90
N LEU A 28 -17.02 0.83 10.96
CA LEU A 28 -16.21 1.46 9.93
C LEU A 28 -14.79 0.89 9.89
N LYS A 29 -14.18 0.62 11.05
CA LYS A 29 -12.89 -0.06 11.16
C LYS A 29 -12.95 -1.47 10.55
N GLU A 30 -14.01 -2.22 10.80
CA GLU A 30 -14.20 -3.54 10.19
C GLU A 30 -14.37 -3.48 8.67
N ARG A 31 -15.14 -2.49 8.16
CA ARG A 31 -15.24 -2.24 6.71
C ARG A 31 -13.88 -1.93 6.09
N ILE A 32 -13.07 -1.09 6.74
CA ILE A 32 -11.69 -0.79 6.30
C ILE A 32 -10.84 -2.05 6.27
N ASN A 33 -10.89 -2.88 7.31
CA ASN A 33 -10.13 -4.13 7.38
C ASN A 33 -10.55 -5.13 6.31
N THR A 34 -11.84 -5.23 6.03
CA THR A 34 -12.37 -6.06 4.95
C THR A 34 -11.89 -5.55 3.59
N ARG A 35 -11.93 -4.23 3.38
CA ARG A 35 -11.43 -3.61 2.14
C ARG A 35 -9.93 -3.84 1.96
N ARG A 36 -9.12 -3.70 3.02
CA ARG A 36 -7.67 -4.01 3.00
C ARG A 36 -7.43 -5.46 2.58
N LYS A 37 -8.16 -6.42 3.17
CA LYS A 37 -8.04 -7.84 2.83
C LYS A 37 -8.42 -8.09 1.37
N LYS A 38 -9.51 -7.47 0.89
CA LYS A 38 -9.96 -7.54 -0.50
C LYS A 38 -8.89 -7.03 -1.47
N LEU A 39 -8.36 -5.82 -1.27
CA LEU A 39 -7.29 -5.26 -2.12
C LEU A 39 -6.05 -6.17 -2.19
N LYS A 40 -5.60 -6.69 -1.03
CA LYS A 40 -4.47 -7.64 -0.99
C LYS A 40 -4.77 -8.93 -1.76
N SER A 41 -6.03 -9.39 -1.76
CA SER A 41 -6.45 -10.60 -2.46
C SER A 41 -6.58 -10.39 -3.98
N GLU A 42 -7.11 -9.25 -4.41
CA GLU A 42 -7.23 -8.86 -5.82
C GLU A 42 -5.83 -8.71 -6.44
N ALA A 43 -4.95 -7.96 -5.76
CA ALA A 43 -3.58 -7.79 -6.22
C ALA A 43 -2.81 -9.12 -6.30
N LYS A 44 -3.09 -10.06 -5.38
CA LYS A 44 -2.53 -11.43 -5.43
C LYS A 44 -3.03 -12.19 -6.65
N SER A 45 -4.33 -12.10 -6.95
CA SER A 45 -4.95 -12.73 -8.12
C SER A 45 -4.30 -12.21 -9.41
N GLU A 46 -4.25 -10.88 -9.56
CA GLU A 46 -3.68 -10.21 -10.73
C GLU A 46 -2.17 -10.50 -10.88
N ALA A 47 -1.41 -10.51 -9.79
CA ALA A 47 0.01 -10.79 -9.82
C ALA A 47 0.34 -12.25 -10.16
N LYS A 48 -0.57 -13.20 -9.94
CA LYS A 48 -0.29 -14.65 -10.09
C LYS A 48 0.15 -15.00 -11.51
N SER A 49 -0.58 -14.53 -12.52
CA SER A 49 -0.25 -14.78 -13.93
C SER A 49 1.04 -14.08 -14.33
N LEU A 50 1.25 -12.84 -13.87
CA LEU A 50 2.48 -12.08 -14.13
C LEU A 50 3.71 -12.74 -13.52
N ILE A 51 3.64 -13.21 -12.27
CA ILE A 51 4.73 -13.94 -11.63
C ILE A 51 5.08 -15.18 -12.46
N LYS A 52 4.08 -15.94 -12.92
CA LYS A 52 4.32 -17.09 -13.80
C LYS A 52 5.04 -16.67 -15.09
N ASN A 53 4.60 -15.58 -15.73
CA ASN A 53 5.22 -15.06 -16.95
C ASN A 53 6.66 -14.57 -16.72
N ILE A 54 6.95 -13.97 -15.57
CA ILE A 54 8.30 -13.55 -15.15
C ILE A 54 9.20 -14.76 -14.98
N ILE A 55 8.71 -15.82 -14.33
CA ILE A 55 9.46 -17.07 -14.15
C ILE A 55 9.74 -17.74 -15.50
N ASN A 56 8.73 -17.84 -16.37
CA ASN A 56 8.91 -18.38 -17.72
C ASN A 56 9.92 -17.57 -18.53
N SER A 57 9.88 -16.24 -18.42
CA SER A 57 10.85 -15.35 -19.10
C SER A 57 12.26 -15.54 -18.56
N ARG A 58 12.42 -15.66 -17.23
CA ARG A 58 13.70 -16.00 -16.58
C ARG A 58 14.27 -17.31 -17.13
N ASP A 59 13.43 -18.35 -17.25
CA ASP A 59 13.87 -19.66 -17.73
C ASP A 59 14.23 -19.63 -19.21
N LYS A 60 13.46 -18.93 -20.04
CA LYS A 60 13.79 -18.68 -21.44
C LYS A 60 15.13 -17.94 -21.60
N ILE A 61 15.38 -16.91 -20.79
CA ILE A 61 16.69 -16.23 -20.78
C ILE A 61 17.79 -17.22 -20.41
N ARG A 62 17.55 -18.07 -19.40
CA ARG A 62 18.53 -19.07 -18.96
C ARG A 62 18.87 -20.06 -20.07
N GLU A 63 17.88 -20.51 -20.85
CA GLU A 63 18.08 -21.36 -22.02
C GLU A 63 18.92 -20.67 -23.09
N ILE A 64 18.53 -19.46 -23.53
CA ILE A 64 19.28 -18.70 -24.54
C ILE A 64 20.71 -18.41 -24.05
N THR A 65 20.90 -18.20 -22.74
CA THR A 65 22.23 -18.00 -22.15
C THR A 65 23.10 -19.26 -22.24
N LYS A 66 22.50 -20.46 -22.13
CA LYS A 66 23.22 -21.73 -22.36
C LYS A 66 23.54 -21.90 -23.85
N ASP A 67 22.60 -21.59 -24.74
CA ASP A 67 22.84 -21.60 -26.20
C ASP A 67 24.03 -20.69 -26.55
N LEU A 68 24.06 -19.47 -25.99
CA LEU A 68 25.14 -18.51 -26.19
C LEU A 68 26.49 -19.03 -25.68
N GLU A 69 26.52 -19.71 -24.52
CA GLU A 69 27.78 -20.23 -23.97
C GLU A 69 28.42 -21.27 -24.89
N ASN A 70 27.61 -22.06 -25.58
CA ASN A 70 28.05 -23.15 -26.45
C ASN A 70 28.11 -22.78 -27.94
N ALA A 71 27.70 -21.56 -28.30
CA ALA A 71 27.66 -21.13 -29.70
C ALA A 71 29.07 -20.97 -30.29
N ASN A 72 29.16 -21.23 -31.59
CA ASN A 72 30.30 -20.84 -32.42
C ASN A 72 30.02 -19.50 -33.12
N PRO A 73 31.05 -18.75 -33.52
CA PRO A 73 30.87 -17.57 -34.35
C PRO A 73 30.16 -17.92 -35.66
N SER A 74 29.37 -16.98 -36.17
CA SER A 74 28.63 -17.16 -37.44
C SER A 74 29.51 -17.20 -38.68
N GLU A 75 30.74 -16.69 -38.59
CA GLU A 75 31.66 -16.49 -39.71
C GLU A 75 33.08 -16.86 -39.30
N GLU A 76 33.97 -17.03 -40.28
CA GLU A 76 35.40 -17.15 -40.02
C GLU A 76 35.94 -15.83 -39.46
N VAL A 77 36.53 -15.88 -38.27
CA VAL A 77 36.95 -14.69 -37.54
C VAL A 77 38.45 -14.73 -37.29
N HIS A 78 39.12 -13.60 -37.47
CA HIS A 78 40.52 -13.46 -37.11
C HIS A 78 40.79 -13.91 -35.65
N PRO A 79 41.85 -14.70 -35.36
CA PRO A 79 42.07 -15.34 -34.06
C PRO A 79 42.06 -14.39 -32.85
N ARG A 80 42.57 -13.16 -33.02
CA ARG A 80 42.56 -12.13 -31.95
C ARG A 80 41.15 -11.68 -31.58
N ILE A 81 40.28 -11.47 -32.57
CA ILE A 81 38.89 -11.07 -32.36
C ILE A 81 38.12 -12.23 -31.71
N TYR A 82 38.36 -13.45 -32.19
CA TYR A 82 37.77 -14.64 -31.60
C TYR A 82 38.12 -14.80 -30.11
N LYS A 83 39.41 -14.65 -29.74
CA LYS A 83 39.85 -14.73 -28.34
C LYS A 83 39.19 -13.67 -27.46
N SER A 84 39.12 -12.42 -27.93
CA SER A 84 38.47 -11.33 -27.22
C SER A 84 36.96 -11.56 -27.06
N GLY A 85 36.26 -11.90 -28.15
CA GLY A 85 34.83 -12.19 -28.14
C GLY A 85 34.45 -13.37 -27.26
N LYS A 86 35.30 -14.41 -27.19
CA LYS A 86 35.11 -15.56 -26.29
C LYS A 86 35.17 -15.15 -24.81
N GLU A 87 36.10 -14.28 -24.43
CA GLU A 87 36.20 -13.79 -23.05
C GLU A 87 35.02 -12.87 -22.69
N GLU A 88 34.65 -11.96 -23.60
CA GLU A 88 33.48 -11.09 -23.43
C GLU A 88 32.18 -11.92 -23.27
N ARG A 89 32.03 -12.98 -24.07
CA ARG A 89 30.92 -13.94 -23.96
C ARG A 89 30.91 -14.62 -22.60
N ARG A 90 32.04 -15.12 -22.13
CA ARG A 90 32.19 -15.75 -20.81
C ARG A 90 31.74 -14.81 -19.69
N LEU A 91 32.20 -13.56 -19.73
CA LEU A 91 31.84 -12.53 -18.74
C LEU A 91 30.36 -12.18 -18.80
N PHE A 92 29.80 -12.04 -20.00
CA PHE A 92 28.39 -11.73 -20.19
C PHE A 92 27.50 -12.85 -19.64
N VAL A 93 27.75 -14.10 -20.02
CA VAL A 93 27.05 -15.30 -19.52
C VAL A 93 27.12 -15.38 -18.00
N LYS A 94 28.31 -15.19 -17.42
CA LYS A 94 28.51 -15.19 -15.96
C LYS A 94 27.67 -14.13 -15.26
N LYS A 95 27.61 -12.91 -15.81
CA LYS A 95 26.81 -11.81 -15.24
C LYS A 95 25.30 -12.06 -15.37
N ILE A 96 24.84 -12.59 -16.51
CA ILE A 96 23.43 -12.95 -16.70
C ILE A 96 23.01 -14.02 -15.68
N ARG A 97 23.76 -15.11 -15.53
CA ARG A 97 23.47 -16.18 -14.57
C ARG A 97 23.35 -15.65 -13.14
N ARG A 98 24.31 -14.82 -12.72
CA ARG A 98 24.30 -14.17 -11.39
C ARG A 98 23.04 -13.33 -11.17
N ALA A 99 22.57 -12.61 -12.18
CA ALA A 99 21.35 -11.81 -12.10
C ALA A 99 20.09 -12.68 -12.00
N LEU A 100 20.00 -13.74 -12.81
CA LEU A 100 18.84 -14.65 -12.84
C LEU A 100 18.68 -15.46 -11.55
N ASN A 101 19.79 -15.82 -10.88
CA ASN A 101 19.76 -16.60 -9.64
C ASN A 101 19.04 -15.90 -8.48
N LYS A 102 18.78 -14.59 -8.58
CA LYS A 102 18.03 -13.84 -7.58
C LYS A 102 16.51 -13.88 -7.82
N ILE A 103 16.07 -14.29 -9.01
CA ILE A 103 14.66 -14.43 -9.37
C ILE A 103 14.20 -15.84 -8.99
N ASN A 104 13.81 -16.02 -7.73
CA ASN A 104 13.33 -17.30 -7.22
C ASN A 104 11.83 -17.49 -7.48
N SER A 105 11.42 -18.73 -7.69
CA SER A 105 10.00 -19.07 -7.72
C SER A 105 9.38 -18.85 -6.34
N ILE A 106 8.20 -18.25 -6.31
CA ILE A 106 7.41 -18.09 -5.08
C ILE A 106 6.21 -19.04 -5.14
N LYS A 107 6.26 -20.11 -4.33
CA LYS A 107 5.17 -21.10 -4.24
C LYS A 107 3.90 -20.52 -3.59
N THR A 108 4.06 -19.58 -2.67
CA THR A 108 2.97 -18.96 -1.91
C THR A 108 2.95 -17.46 -2.10
N SER A 109 1.81 -16.96 -2.57
CA SER A 109 1.62 -15.57 -2.97
C SER A 109 0.92 -14.77 -1.87
N ASN A 110 1.50 -14.70 -0.67
CA ASN A 110 1.03 -13.69 0.29
C ASN A 110 1.63 -12.31 -0.08
N TRP A 111 0.94 -11.23 0.28
CA TRP A 111 1.30 -9.86 -0.12
C TRP A 111 2.78 -9.52 0.14
N LYS A 112 3.30 -9.90 1.32
CA LYS A 112 4.71 -9.71 1.69
C LYS A 112 5.68 -10.46 0.77
N LYS A 113 5.37 -11.71 0.41
CA LYS A 113 6.19 -12.51 -0.50
C LYS A 113 6.19 -11.93 -1.92
N ILE A 114 5.05 -11.41 -2.41
CA ILE A 114 4.97 -10.75 -3.72
C ILE A 114 5.85 -9.48 -3.73
N ASN A 115 5.76 -8.64 -2.70
CA ASN A 115 6.61 -7.45 -2.59
C ASN A 115 8.11 -7.81 -2.55
N ASN A 116 8.48 -8.81 -1.75
CA ASN A 116 9.88 -9.27 -1.69
C ASN A 116 10.36 -9.84 -3.04
N PHE A 117 9.50 -10.56 -3.75
CA PHE A 117 9.78 -11.04 -5.09
C PHE A 117 10.02 -9.88 -6.06
N HIS A 118 9.13 -8.88 -6.06
CA HIS A 118 9.29 -7.67 -6.89
C HIS A 118 10.61 -6.93 -6.62
N GLN A 119 10.99 -6.75 -5.35
CA GLN A 119 12.27 -6.13 -4.99
C GLN A 119 13.48 -6.91 -5.53
N LYS A 120 13.44 -8.25 -5.46
CA LYS A 120 14.49 -9.10 -6.03
C LYS A 120 14.52 -9.02 -7.56
N LEU A 121 13.35 -9.04 -8.20
CA LEU A 121 13.20 -8.89 -9.64
C LEU A 121 13.80 -7.58 -10.14
N ARG A 122 13.48 -6.45 -9.51
CA ARG A 122 14.02 -5.14 -9.86
C ARG A 122 15.55 -5.11 -9.76
N LYS A 123 16.12 -5.70 -8.69
CA LYS A 123 17.58 -5.85 -8.56
C LYS A 123 18.17 -6.69 -9.68
N SER A 124 17.51 -7.80 -10.07
CA SER A 124 17.95 -8.64 -11.19
C SER A 124 17.92 -7.91 -12.52
N ILE A 125 16.83 -7.20 -12.83
CA ILE A 125 16.70 -6.43 -14.07
C ILE A 125 17.81 -5.38 -14.17
N ASN A 126 18.09 -4.67 -13.08
CA ASN A 126 19.21 -3.71 -13.06
C ASN A 126 20.57 -4.39 -13.33
N GLN A 127 20.77 -5.61 -12.83
CA GLN A 127 21.99 -6.37 -13.10
C GLN A 127 22.07 -6.88 -14.55
N LEU A 128 20.94 -7.28 -15.14
CA LEU A 128 20.86 -7.64 -16.56
C LEU A 128 21.12 -6.45 -17.48
N GLY A 129 20.59 -5.27 -17.12
CA GLY A 129 20.89 -4.01 -17.80
C GLY A 129 22.39 -3.71 -17.78
N LYS A 130 23.02 -3.76 -16.60
CA LYS A 130 24.48 -3.57 -16.47
C LYS A 130 25.29 -4.60 -17.26
N ALA A 131 24.88 -5.87 -17.24
CA ALA A 131 25.55 -6.92 -18.02
C ALA A 131 25.47 -6.60 -19.53
N SER A 132 24.31 -6.17 -20.00
CA SER A 132 24.08 -5.81 -21.40
C SER A 132 24.91 -4.60 -21.80
N SER A 133 24.89 -3.51 -21.03
CA SER A 133 25.69 -2.31 -21.33
C SER A 133 27.19 -2.58 -21.36
N SER A 134 27.71 -3.49 -20.53
CA SER A 134 29.15 -3.77 -20.48
C SER A 134 29.66 -4.67 -21.60
N HIS A 135 28.85 -5.62 -22.08
CA HIS A 135 29.35 -6.74 -22.90
C HIS A 135 28.55 -7.00 -24.19
N LYS A 136 27.27 -6.61 -24.27
CA LYS A 136 26.38 -7.00 -25.38
C LYS A 136 26.94 -6.63 -26.74
N ALA A 137 27.46 -5.42 -26.91
CA ALA A 137 27.96 -4.94 -28.20
C ALA A 137 29.07 -5.85 -28.76
N ARG A 138 30.09 -6.15 -27.94
CA ARG A 138 31.24 -6.99 -28.34
C ARG A 138 30.84 -8.45 -28.57
N VAL A 139 29.91 -8.96 -27.77
CA VAL A 139 29.36 -10.33 -27.97
C VAL A 139 28.51 -10.38 -29.24
N SER A 140 27.75 -9.33 -29.53
CA SER A 140 26.84 -9.27 -30.68
C SER A 140 27.57 -9.28 -32.02
N THR A 141 28.84 -8.87 -32.07
CA THR A 141 29.67 -8.94 -33.27
C THR A 141 29.83 -10.37 -33.76
N LEU A 142 29.92 -11.35 -32.85
CA LEU A 142 30.16 -12.76 -33.20
C LEU A 142 28.96 -13.68 -32.98
N TYR A 143 27.99 -13.25 -32.16
CA TYR A 143 26.85 -14.06 -31.71
C TYR A 143 25.53 -13.28 -31.82
N SER A 144 25.33 -12.58 -32.93
CA SER A 144 24.21 -11.66 -33.19
C SER A 144 22.83 -12.28 -32.94
N ASN A 145 22.61 -13.52 -33.42
CA ASN A 145 21.35 -14.23 -33.25
C ASN A 145 21.00 -14.46 -31.78
N GLN A 146 21.96 -14.92 -30.98
CA GLN A 146 21.76 -15.18 -29.55
C GLN A 146 21.60 -13.87 -28.76
N THR A 147 22.35 -12.82 -29.08
CA THR A 147 22.22 -11.51 -28.41
C THR A 147 20.89 -10.82 -28.73
N GLN A 148 20.36 -10.98 -29.94
CA GLN A 148 19.03 -10.48 -30.32
C GLN A 148 17.92 -11.24 -29.59
N ARG A 149 17.99 -12.58 -29.53
CA ARG A 149 17.06 -13.42 -28.75
C ARG A 149 17.10 -13.04 -27.26
N LEU A 150 18.29 -12.81 -26.69
CA LEU A 150 18.44 -12.35 -25.30
C LEU A 150 17.80 -10.98 -25.08
N SER A 151 18.02 -10.04 -25.98
CA SER A 151 17.45 -8.68 -25.87
C SER A 151 15.93 -8.74 -25.85
N SER A 152 15.33 -9.45 -26.80
CA SER A 152 13.89 -9.65 -26.86
C SER A 152 13.31 -10.31 -25.60
N ALA A 153 14.07 -11.21 -24.97
CA ALA A 153 13.66 -11.87 -23.73
C ALA A 153 13.83 -10.94 -22.51
N PHE A 154 14.86 -10.08 -22.48
CA PHE A 154 15.04 -9.05 -21.46
C PHE A 154 13.94 -8.00 -21.51
N ASP A 155 13.55 -7.54 -22.70
CA ASP A 155 12.48 -6.55 -22.88
C ASP A 155 11.16 -7.10 -22.32
N LYS A 156 10.81 -8.35 -22.68
CA LYS A 156 9.63 -9.05 -22.13
C LYS A 156 9.67 -9.16 -20.60
N LEU A 157 10.83 -9.51 -20.03
CA LEU A 157 11.00 -9.59 -18.59
C LEU A 157 10.81 -8.22 -17.92
N GLN A 158 11.33 -7.16 -18.54
CA GLN A 158 11.18 -5.79 -18.07
C GLN A 158 9.73 -5.32 -18.12
N ASP A 159 9.00 -5.62 -19.19
CA ASP A 159 7.59 -5.28 -19.33
C ASP A 159 6.73 -5.99 -18.28
N TYR A 160 6.93 -7.29 -18.06
CA TYR A 160 6.22 -7.98 -16.99
C TYR A 160 6.55 -7.42 -15.60
N SER A 161 7.80 -6.98 -15.38
CA SER A 161 8.18 -6.34 -14.13
C SER A 161 7.51 -4.98 -13.93
N LYS A 162 7.40 -4.15 -14.97
CA LYS A 162 6.69 -2.86 -14.90
C LYS A 162 5.22 -3.05 -14.57
N ARG A 163 4.55 -3.99 -15.25
CA ARG A 163 3.15 -4.34 -14.97
C ARG A 163 2.94 -4.84 -13.55
N LEU A 164 3.88 -5.63 -13.02
CA LEU A 164 3.85 -6.07 -11.63
C LEU A 164 4.03 -4.86 -10.67
N GLU A 165 4.94 -3.95 -10.98
CA GLU A 165 5.17 -2.73 -10.20
C GLU A 165 3.91 -1.84 -10.15
N GLU A 166 3.22 -1.66 -11.27
CA GLU A 166 1.96 -0.91 -11.36
C GLU A 166 0.87 -1.47 -10.46
N ILE A 167 0.64 -2.80 -10.50
CA ILE A 167 -0.34 -3.47 -9.63
C ILE A 167 0.01 -3.26 -8.16
N LEU A 168 1.29 -3.41 -7.80
CA LEU A 168 1.74 -3.25 -6.43
C LEU A 168 1.61 -1.81 -5.95
N ASN A 169 1.96 -0.83 -6.77
CA ASN A 169 1.90 0.59 -6.42
C ASN A 169 0.46 1.08 -6.28
N LYS A 170 -0.43 0.69 -7.21
CA LYS A 170 -1.87 1.01 -7.14
C LYS A 170 -2.47 0.52 -5.82
N ASN A 171 -2.25 -0.75 -5.49
CA ASN A 171 -2.78 -1.34 -4.26
C ASN A 171 -2.11 -0.78 -3.00
N LYS A 172 -0.79 -0.51 -3.03
CA LYS A 172 -0.07 0.09 -1.91
C LYS A 172 -0.61 1.49 -1.59
N SER A 173 -0.88 2.32 -2.60
CA SER A 173 -1.46 3.65 -2.41
C SER A 173 -2.85 3.58 -1.78
N GLN A 174 -3.71 2.66 -2.25
CA GLN A 174 -5.04 2.48 -1.69
C GLN A 174 -5.00 1.96 -0.25
N ILE A 175 -4.11 1.01 0.05
CA ILE A 175 -3.91 0.51 1.41
C ILE A 175 -3.40 1.62 2.33
N ALA A 176 -2.45 2.46 1.88
CA ALA A 176 -1.95 3.58 2.67
C ALA A 176 -3.05 4.58 3.04
N LYS A 177 -3.94 4.92 2.10
CA LYS A 177 -5.11 5.77 2.38
C LYS A 177 -6.05 5.14 3.42
N LEU A 178 -6.28 3.82 3.32
CA LEU A 178 -7.06 3.09 4.33
C LEU A 178 -6.37 3.09 5.70
N ASP A 179 -5.04 3.06 5.73
CA ASP A 179 -4.23 3.14 6.94
C ASP A 179 -4.33 4.52 7.60
N GLU A 180 -4.26 5.60 6.82
CA GLU A 180 -4.50 6.96 7.29
C GLU A 180 -5.91 7.12 7.89
N ILE A 181 -6.95 6.70 7.17
CA ILE A 181 -8.34 6.77 7.65
C ILE A 181 -8.50 5.97 8.95
N TYR A 182 -7.92 4.77 9.01
CA TYR A 182 -7.99 3.93 10.21
C TYR A 182 -7.35 4.62 11.42
N SER A 183 -6.18 5.25 11.25
CA SER A 183 -5.53 6.00 12.32
C SER A 183 -6.38 7.19 12.79
N SER A 184 -6.96 7.95 11.87
CA SER A 184 -7.88 9.05 12.23
C SER A 184 -9.13 8.55 12.97
N LEU A 185 -9.61 7.34 12.67
CA LEU A 185 -10.70 6.72 13.41
C LEU A 185 -10.32 6.30 14.82
N GLU A 186 -9.07 5.89 15.06
CA GLU A 186 -8.58 5.64 16.42
C GLU A 186 -8.56 6.92 17.24
N GLU A 187 -7.98 7.99 16.71
CA GLU A 187 -7.96 9.30 17.37
C GLU A 187 -9.38 9.80 17.69
N ARG A 188 -10.31 9.64 16.74
CA ARG A 188 -11.72 10.00 16.95
C ARG A 188 -12.37 9.14 18.04
N LYS A 189 -12.07 7.84 18.10
CA LYS A 189 -12.58 6.95 19.15
C LYS A 189 -12.10 7.41 20.53
N GLU A 190 -10.83 7.77 20.66
CA GLU A 190 -10.27 8.31 21.90
C GLU A 190 -10.96 9.61 22.33
N LEU A 191 -11.20 10.53 21.40
CA LEU A 191 -11.93 11.77 21.68
C LEU A 191 -13.36 11.51 22.14
N VAL A 192 -14.08 10.57 21.52
CA VAL A 192 -15.43 10.16 21.95
C VAL A 192 -15.39 9.58 23.37
N ASN A 193 -14.42 8.73 23.68
CA ASN A 193 -14.24 8.19 25.03
C ASN A 193 -13.94 9.29 26.06
N ARG A 194 -13.10 10.27 25.71
CA ARG A 194 -12.82 11.41 26.58
C ARG A 194 -14.05 12.29 26.81
N LEU A 195 -14.82 12.54 25.75
CA LEU A 195 -16.06 13.33 25.82
C LEU A 195 -17.11 12.65 26.69
N THR A 196 -17.27 11.34 26.58
CA THR A 196 -18.19 10.57 27.43
C THR A 196 -17.75 10.59 28.90
N ALA A 197 -16.45 10.48 29.18
CA ALA A 197 -15.91 10.63 30.54
C ALA A 197 -16.13 12.04 31.11
N LEU A 198 -15.91 13.09 30.32
CA LEU A 198 -16.18 14.47 30.72
C LEU A 198 -17.66 14.70 31.00
N LYS A 199 -18.57 14.18 30.17
CA LYS A 199 -20.01 14.26 30.41
C LYS A 199 -20.40 13.61 31.75
N LYS A 200 -19.87 12.42 32.05
CA LYS A 200 -20.09 11.76 33.36
C LYS A 200 -19.58 12.62 34.53
N ARG A 201 -18.44 13.29 34.36
CA ARG A 201 -17.88 14.19 35.40
C ARG A 201 -18.68 15.47 35.58
N VAL A 202 -19.20 16.05 34.50
CA VAL A 202 -20.11 17.20 34.58
C VAL A 202 -21.38 16.82 35.34
N GLU A 203 -21.94 15.65 35.02
CA GLU A 203 -23.15 15.16 35.71
C GLU A 203 -22.90 14.93 37.21
N SER A 204 -21.77 14.32 37.58
CA SER A 204 -21.45 14.13 38.99
C SER A 204 -21.20 15.44 39.74
N LEU A 205 -20.61 16.45 39.07
CA LEU A 205 -20.44 17.79 39.65
C LEU A 205 -21.77 18.52 39.83
N LYS A 206 -22.70 18.40 38.88
CA LYS A 206 -24.05 18.95 39.02
C LYS A 206 -24.78 18.36 40.22
N ASN A 207 -24.72 17.03 40.38
CA ASN A 207 -25.33 16.36 41.53
C ASN A 207 -24.71 16.81 42.86
N ARG A 208 -23.38 17.01 42.90
CA ARG A 208 -22.70 17.55 44.11
C ARG A 208 -23.12 18.98 44.42
N LEU A 209 -23.21 19.84 43.41
CA LEU A 209 -23.67 21.22 43.56
C LEU A 209 -25.08 21.27 44.15
N GLU A 210 -25.98 20.42 43.67
CA GLU A 210 -27.35 20.38 44.15
C GLU A 210 -27.42 19.93 45.61
N ASN A 211 -26.68 18.88 45.99
CA ASN A 211 -26.57 18.43 47.37
C ASN A 211 -25.99 19.51 48.31
N GLU A 212 -24.99 20.27 47.85
CA GLU A 212 -24.41 21.38 48.63
C GLU A 212 -25.40 22.54 48.80
N LYS A 213 -26.16 22.89 47.76
CA LYS A 213 -27.23 23.90 47.88
C LYS A 213 -28.29 23.49 48.89
N GLU A 214 -28.76 22.26 48.84
CA GLU A 214 -29.72 21.74 49.81
C GLU A 214 -29.17 21.79 51.25
N SER A 215 -27.90 21.42 51.41
CA SER A 215 -27.22 21.45 52.71
C SER A 215 -27.07 22.87 53.25
N LEU A 216 -26.71 23.82 52.39
CA LEU A 216 -26.58 25.24 52.73
C LEU A 216 -27.95 25.84 53.09
N GLU A 217 -29.00 25.45 52.39
CA GLU A 217 -30.35 25.91 52.70
C GLU A 217 -30.86 25.36 54.04
N LYS A 218 -30.57 24.09 54.34
CA LYS A 218 -30.81 23.49 55.67
C LYS A 218 -30.05 24.26 56.75
N ALA A 219 -28.76 24.51 56.55
CA ALA A 219 -27.94 25.26 57.50
C ALA A 219 -28.45 26.69 57.73
N ARG A 220 -28.89 27.39 56.66
CA ARG A 220 -29.53 28.70 56.76
C ARG A 220 -30.79 28.65 57.61
N LYS A 221 -31.69 27.70 57.33
CA LYS A 221 -32.92 27.50 58.11
C LYS A 221 -32.62 27.20 59.59
N SER A 222 -31.63 26.36 59.87
CA SER A 222 -31.16 26.09 61.23
C SER A 222 -30.62 27.34 61.91
N LEU A 223 -29.80 28.15 61.24
CA LEU A 223 -29.24 29.38 61.79
C LEU A 223 -30.32 30.43 62.06
N GLU A 224 -31.30 30.55 61.17
CA GLU A 224 -32.47 31.41 61.36
C GLU A 224 -33.32 30.99 62.56
N SER A 225 -33.51 29.67 62.75
CA SER A 225 -34.21 29.14 63.92
C SER A 225 -33.45 29.41 65.22
N LEU A 226 -32.11 29.34 65.18
CA LEU A 226 -31.23 29.64 66.31
C LEU A 226 -31.31 31.11 66.71
N LYS A 227 -31.29 32.04 65.74
CA LYS A 227 -31.52 33.48 65.98
C LYS A 227 -32.86 33.79 66.64
N LYS A 228 -33.90 33.01 66.32
CA LYS A 228 -35.25 33.15 66.91
C LYS A 228 -35.40 32.46 68.27
N SER A 229 -34.40 31.69 68.71
CA SER A 229 -34.46 30.93 69.95
C SER A 229 -34.21 31.82 71.17
N LYS A 230 -34.89 31.51 72.28
CA LYS A 230 -34.82 32.29 73.54
C LYS A 230 -33.39 32.38 74.12
N GLN A 231 -32.52 31.42 73.83
CA GLN A 231 -31.14 31.40 74.30
C GLN A 231 -30.26 32.47 73.63
N PHE A 232 -30.53 32.83 72.37
CA PHE A 232 -29.72 33.84 71.67
C PHE A 232 -30.15 35.27 72.04
N ASN A 233 -31.45 35.49 72.27
CA ASN A 233 -32.00 36.78 72.73
C ASN A 233 -31.70 37.11 74.20
N PHE A 234 -31.09 36.20 74.96
CA PHE A 234 -30.70 36.43 76.35
C PHE A 234 -29.27 37.03 76.48
N PHE A 235 -28.49 37.01 75.40
CA PHE A 235 -27.08 37.47 75.35
C PHE A 235 -26.86 38.65 74.39
N SER A 236 -27.91 39.17 73.75
CA SER A 236 -27.90 40.37 72.90
C SER A 236 -28.60 41.52 73.60
#